data_AF-A0A3D8J666-F1
#
_entry.id   AF-A0A3D8J666-F1
#
_cell.length_a   1.000
_cell.length_b   1.000
_cell.length_c   1.000
_cell.angle_alpha   90.00
_cell.angle_beta   90.00
_cell.angle_gamma   90.00
#
_symmetry.space_group_name_H-M   'P 1'
#
loop_
_entity.id
_entity.type
_entity.pdbx_description
1 polymer ?
#
loop_
_entity_poly.entity_id
_entity_poly.type
_entity_poly.pdbx_seq_one_letter_code
_entity_poly.pdbx_strand_id
1 'polypeptide(L)'
;MKKLLLLLLIFSTLFSQDDQKQEELRLPFSPSKIIYIKNITSQDFLNKTFYIGQKIEVTYNLLLLSDAKLLSVNFESPIKQNKIKLLNEDELAWKLQPDGTYQAKYIYKILSKNTSLPQIKAIAISQNEKYQDIAISPKISLDIYNLKSNPKYSGVLGDSLKILRAKTKKYDEYHNILIFELEAENANLEDFTLPYPDIAKQEFQTIEDNKGIYYCIFPKKYTNFSFDFFSLPKNQFENITIPIVISQDNTAGQDDLRPKNIFLLYSTLFLIIGIIGCIGIYIFLYRKKIVLLLIAILFIYLLWHIFYRNDIILKKEQVIKILPTHNSTTLLIVEKPIFAEIIGSHGNFYKIITSDGKIGWIEKGKK
;
A
#
# COMPACT_ATOMS: atom_id res chain seq x y z
N MET A 1 76.04 17.29 -23.17
CA MET A 1 75.06 16.92 -22.12
C MET A 1 73.89 16.04 -22.63
N LYS A 2 74.05 15.23 -23.70
CA LYS A 2 73.01 14.27 -24.16
C LYS A 2 73.39 12.78 -24.04
N LYS A 3 74.64 12.46 -23.68
CA LYS A 3 75.09 11.06 -23.46
C LYS A 3 75.07 10.61 -21.99
N LEU A 4 74.97 11.54 -21.03
CA LEU A 4 74.90 11.20 -19.59
C LEU A 4 73.46 10.86 -19.14
N LEU A 5 72.45 11.39 -19.83
CA LEU A 5 71.03 11.16 -19.50
C LEU A 5 70.54 9.77 -19.97
N LEU A 6 71.18 9.19 -20.99
CA LEU A 6 70.79 7.88 -21.52
C LEU A 6 71.29 6.72 -20.65
N LEU A 7 72.39 6.91 -19.90
CA LEU A 7 72.92 5.87 -19.01
C LEU A 7 72.11 5.75 -17.71
N LEU A 8 71.46 6.84 -17.28
CA LEU A 8 70.60 6.87 -16.09
C LEU A 8 69.20 6.27 -16.32
N LEU A 9 68.74 6.23 -17.58
CA LEU A 9 67.47 5.61 -17.98
C LEU A 9 67.58 4.09 -18.22
N ILE A 10 68.80 3.58 -18.44
CA ILE A 10 69.04 2.13 -18.59
C ILE A 10 69.34 1.49 -17.22
N PHE A 11 69.81 2.25 -16.24
CA PHE A 11 70.04 1.74 -14.89
C PHE A 11 68.75 1.65 -14.03
N SER A 12 67.68 2.36 -14.41
CA SER A 12 66.38 2.27 -13.72
C SER A 12 65.48 1.13 -14.22
N THR A 13 65.89 0.39 -15.25
CA THR A 13 65.10 -0.74 -15.81
C THR A 13 65.69 -2.12 -15.49
N LEU A 14 66.77 -2.18 -14.71
CA LEU A 14 67.46 -3.42 -14.30
C LEU A 14 67.33 -3.79 -12.81
N PHE A 15 66.61 -3.00 -12.01
CA PHE A 15 65.97 -3.48 -10.78
C PHE A 15 64.52 -3.84 -11.14
N SER A 16 64.33 -4.89 -11.94
CA SER A 16 63.92 -6.20 -11.43
C SER A 16 62.81 -6.06 -10.39
N GLN A 17 61.59 -6.30 -10.87
CA GLN A 17 60.49 -6.86 -10.11
C GLN A 17 61.00 -7.75 -8.97
N ASP A 18 61.00 -7.19 -7.76
CA ASP A 18 60.76 -7.98 -6.57
C ASP A 18 59.24 -8.17 -6.57
N ASP A 19 58.80 -9.36 -6.98
CA ASP A 19 57.45 -9.84 -6.72
C ASP A 19 57.27 -9.89 -5.20
N GLN A 20 56.91 -8.76 -4.59
CA GLN A 20 56.27 -8.75 -3.28
C GLN A 20 54.88 -9.34 -3.44
N LYS A 21 54.86 -10.67 -3.52
CA LYS A 21 53.73 -11.47 -3.09
C LYS A 21 53.54 -11.12 -1.62
N GLN A 22 52.59 -10.24 -1.34
CA GLN A 22 52.07 -9.99 0.00
C GLN A 22 51.59 -11.35 0.52
N GLU A 23 52.45 -12.04 1.25
CA GLU A 23 52.07 -13.14 2.10
C GLU A 23 51.15 -12.52 3.15
N GLU A 24 49.83 -12.66 2.97
CA GLU A 24 48.88 -12.43 4.04
C GLU A 24 49.39 -13.21 5.24
N LEU A 25 49.80 -12.51 6.30
CA LEU A 25 50.32 -13.09 7.52
C LEU A 25 49.25 -14.02 8.11
N ARG A 26 49.31 -15.31 7.79
CA ARG A 26 48.39 -16.31 8.31
C ARG A 26 48.79 -16.60 9.75
N LEU A 27 48.07 -15.97 10.68
CA LEU A 27 48.26 -16.25 12.09
C LEU A 27 48.02 -17.74 12.38
N PRO A 28 48.86 -18.36 13.23
CA PRO A 28 48.64 -19.73 13.65
C PRO A 28 47.31 -19.86 14.38
N PHE A 29 46.71 -21.05 14.32
CA PHE A 29 45.51 -21.33 15.09
C PHE A 29 45.82 -21.46 16.58
N SER A 30 44.91 -20.94 17.41
CA SER A 30 45.05 -20.97 18.86
C SER A 30 45.13 -22.40 19.41
N PRO A 31 45.97 -22.67 20.43
CA PRO A 31 45.91 -23.91 21.21
C PRO A 31 44.69 -23.95 22.16
N SER A 32 44.08 -22.80 22.47
CA SER A 32 42.94 -22.66 23.39
C SER A 32 41.79 -21.92 22.73
N LYS A 33 40.55 -22.38 22.95
CA LYS A 33 39.38 -21.80 22.27
C LYS A 33 39.05 -20.39 22.79
N ILE A 34 39.08 -19.40 21.92
CA ILE A 34 38.82 -17.97 22.23
C ILE A 34 37.53 -17.44 21.62
N ILE A 35 36.87 -18.22 20.75
CA ILE A 35 35.58 -17.87 20.16
C ILE A 35 34.60 -19.04 20.23
N TYR A 36 33.36 -18.74 20.57
CA TYR A 36 32.24 -19.66 20.53
C TYR A 36 31.07 -19.04 19.78
N ILE A 37 30.39 -19.83 18.96
CA ILE A 37 29.13 -19.44 18.33
C ILE A 37 28.07 -20.48 18.65
N LYS A 38 26.89 -20.02 19.06
CA LYS A 38 25.75 -20.88 19.37
C LYS A 38 24.49 -20.32 18.73
N ASN A 39 23.63 -21.22 18.29
CA ASN A 39 22.24 -20.88 18.02
C ASN A 39 21.50 -20.81 19.37
N ILE A 40 20.74 -19.74 19.61
CA ILE A 40 19.97 -19.58 20.85
C ILE A 40 18.45 -19.61 20.59
N THR A 41 18.03 -19.85 19.36
CA THR A 41 16.61 -20.06 19.05
C THR A 41 16.14 -21.30 19.81
N SER A 42 14.95 -21.22 20.41
CA SER A 42 14.39 -22.32 21.20
C SER A 42 14.37 -23.63 20.41
N GLN A 43 14.81 -24.71 21.05
CA GLN A 43 14.79 -26.03 20.43
C GLN A 43 13.36 -26.47 20.08
N ASP A 44 12.38 -26.09 20.90
CA ASP A 44 10.96 -26.34 20.64
C ASP A 44 10.47 -25.64 19.37
N PHE A 45 11.06 -24.50 19.02
CA PHE A 45 10.76 -23.82 17.76
C PHE A 45 11.42 -24.53 16.58
N LEU A 46 12.70 -24.91 16.71
CA LEU A 46 13.45 -25.57 15.63
C LEU A 46 12.92 -26.98 15.31
N ASN A 47 12.27 -27.64 16.27
CA ASN A 47 11.67 -28.96 16.10
C ASN A 47 10.26 -28.94 15.48
N LYS A 48 9.69 -27.75 15.21
CA LYS A 48 8.39 -27.64 14.54
C LYS A 48 8.51 -27.99 13.05
N THR A 49 7.41 -28.45 12.48
CA THR A 49 7.27 -28.51 11.02
C THR A 49 7.06 -27.11 10.47
N PHE A 50 7.89 -26.74 9.49
CA PHE A 50 7.81 -25.50 8.75
C PHE A 50 7.23 -25.71 7.35
N TYR A 51 6.89 -24.62 6.68
CA TYR A 51 6.27 -24.67 5.35
C TYR A 51 7.10 -23.93 4.31
N ILE A 52 7.05 -24.42 3.06
CA ILE A 52 7.62 -23.68 1.93
C ILE A 52 6.90 -22.34 1.78
N GLY A 53 7.67 -21.24 1.70
CA GLY A 53 7.17 -19.86 1.71
C GLY A 53 7.28 -19.18 3.07
N GLN A 54 7.45 -19.95 4.16
CA GLN A 54 7.47 -19.40 5.52
C GLN A 54 8.75 -18.61 5.82
N LYS A 55 8.56 -17.49 6.51
CA LYS A 55 9.62 -16.63 7.05
C LYS A 55 9.92 -17.08 8.49
N ILE A 56 11.18 -17.35 8.80
CA ILE A 56 11.63 -17.79 10.12
C ILE A 56 12.75 -16.88 10.64
N GLU A 57 12.70 -16.56 11.92
CA GLU A 57 13.74 -15.81 12.61
C GLU A 57 14.64 -16.76 13.40
N VAL A 58 15.95 -16.64 13.18
CA VAL A 58 16.97 -17.44 13.85
C VAL A 58 17.99 -16.52 14.49
N THR A 59 18.27 -16.72 15.78
CA THR A 59 19.20 -15.88 16.52
C THR A 59 20.45 -16.64 16.89
N TYR A 60 21.61 -16.04 16.60
CA TYR A 60 22.90 -16.57 16.99
C TYR A 60 23.55 -15.68 18.02
N ASN A 61 24.30 -16.31 18.91
CA ASN A 61 25.09 -15.65 19.93
C ASN A 61 26.56 -16.04 19.78
N LEU A 62 27.45 -15.08 19.89
CA LEU A 62 28.89 -15.21 19.72
C LEU A 62 29.58 -14.69 20.99
N LEU A 63 30.39 -15.54 21.61
CA LEU A 63 31.16 -15.23 22.80
C LEU A 63 32.64 -15.16 22.45
N LEU A 64 33.28 -14.05 22.81
CA LEU A 64 34.72 -13.86 22.73
C LEU A 64 35.30 -14.03 24.14
N LEU A 65 36.41 -14.75 24.25
CA LEU A 65 37.16 -14.93 25.50
C LEU A 65 38.54 -14.28 25.38
N SER A 66 39.19 -14.07 26.53
CA SER A 66 40.57 -13.59 26.60
C SER A 66 40.79 -12.26 25.86
N ASP A 67 39.80 -11.37 25.93
CA ASP A 67 39.79 -10.05 25.27
C ASP A 67 40.11 -10.11 23.76
N ALA A 68 39.75 -11.23 23.12
CA ALA A 68 39.88 -11.41 21.68
C ALA A 68 39.01 -10.41 20.90
N LYS A 69 39.48 -10.03 19.71
CA LYS A 69 38.75 -9.13 18.80
C LYS A 69 38.08 -9.96 17.69
N LEU A 70 36.84 -9.63 17.35
CA LEU A 70 36.15 -10.24 16.21
C LEU A 70 36.71 -9.68 14.90
N LEU A 71 37.20 -10.56 14.02
CA LEU A 71 37.79 -10.17 12.74
C LEU A 71 36.75 -10.24 11.61
N SER A 72 36.01 -11.34 11.51
CA SER A 72 34.95 -11.48 10.51
C SER A 72 33.90 -12.50 10.91
N VAL A 73 32.70 -12.33 10.35
CA VAL A 73 31.62 -13.31 10.42
C VAL A 73 31.05 -13.48 9.02
N ASN A 74 31.15 -14.69 8.49
CA ASN A 74 30.70 -15.03 7.14
C ASN A 74 29.95 -16.37 7.16
N PHE A 75 29.29 -16.74 6.07
CA PHE A 75 28.78 -18.11 5.93
C PHE A 75 29.93 -19.08 5.59
N GLU A 76 29.94 -20.26 6.21
CA GLU A 76 30.94 -21.31 5.91
C GLU A 76 30.84 -21.81 4.47
N SER A 77 29.67 -21.71 3.87
CA SER A 77 29.44 -22.00 2.46
C SER A 77 28.44 -21.01 1.86
N PRO A 78 28.54 -20.70 0.55
CA PRO A 78 27.58 -19.83 -0.11
C PRO A 78 26.14 -20.31 0.12
N ILE A 79 25.24 -19.36 0.40
CA ILE A 79 23.82 -19.68 0.58
C ILE A 79 23.27 -20.18 -0.75
N LYS A 80 22.67 -21.37 -0.73
CA LYS A 80 21.94 -21.91 -1.87
C LYS A 80 20.61 -21.18 -1.99
N GLN A 81 20.60 -20.07 -2.75
CA GLN A 81 19.44 -19.18 -2.90
C GLN A 81 18.18 -19.88 -3.43
N ASN A 82 18.30 -21.04 -4.09
CA ASN A 82 17.16 -21.85 -4.53
C ASN A 82 16.49 -22.67 -3.39
N LYS A 83 17.14 -22.78 -2.23
CA LYS A 83 16.65 -23.55 -1.07
C LYS A 83 16.19 -22.66 0.08
N ILE A 84 16.93 -21.59 0.32
CA ILE A 84 16.68 -20.64 1.40
C ILE A 84 17.16 -19.27 0.97
N LYS A 85 16.40 -18.24 1.29
CA LYS A 85 16.75 -16.84 1.01
C LYS A 85 16.91 -16.09 2.33
N LEU A 86 18.02 -15.37 2.50
CA LEU A 86 18.20 -14.41 3.59
C LEU A 86 17.47 -13.12 3.21
N LEU A 87 16.63 -12.59 4.11
CA LEU A 87 15.81 -11.41 3.84
C LEU A 87 16.41 -10.13 4.38
N ASN A 88 17.16 -10.20 5.48
CA ASN A 88 17.70 -9.03 6.19
C ASN A 88 19.22 -8.90 6.03
N GLU A 89 19.75 -9.19 4.84
CA GLU A 89 21.20 -9.15 4.57
C GLU A 89 21.79 -7.75 4.80
N ASP A 90 21.12 -6.70 4.32
CA ASP A 90 21.58 -5.31 4.43
C ASP A 90 21.52 -4.73 5.85
N GLU A 91 20.62 -5.26 6.69
CA GLU A 91 20.41 -4.81 8.07
C GLU A 91 21.13 -5.68 9.11
N LEU A 92 21.84 -6.72 8.64
CA LEU A 92 22.47 -7.70 9.52
C LEU A 92 23.67 -7.09 10.25
N ALA A 93 23.54 -6.92 11.57
CA ALA A 93 24.61 -6.44 12.42
C ALA A 93 24.71 -7.27 13.72
N TRP A 94 25.94 -7.60 14.10
CA TRP A 94 26.25 -8.22 15.39
C TRP A 94 26.32 -7.14 16.47
N LYS A 95 25.40 -7.19 17.43
CA LYS A 95 25.28 -6.20 18.50
C LYS A 95 25.78 -6.77 19.82
N LEU A 96 26.67 -6.05 20.49
CA LEU A 96 27.15 -6.39 21.83
C LEU A 96 25.98 -6.28 22.83
N GLN A 97 25.77 -7.34 23.60
CA GLN A 97 24.76 -7.45 24.64
C GLN A 97 25.36 -7.12 26.01
N PRO A 98 24.53 -6.80 27.03
CA PRO A 98 25.00 -6.49 28.38
C PRO A 98 25.77 -7.64 29.07
N ASP A 99 25.55 -8.88 28.64
CA ASP A 99 26.25 -10.07 29.14
C ASP A 99 27.64 -10.27 28.50
N GLY A 100 28.09 -9.34 27.67
CA GLY A 100 29.38 -9.39 26.98
C GLY A 100 29.38 -10.22 25.69
N THR A 101 28.23 -10.77 25.29
CA THR A 101 28.11 -11.58 24.07
C THR A 101 27.64 -10.75 22.88
N TYR A 102 27.98 -11.15 21.65
CA TYR A 102 27.50 -10.52 20.42
C TYR A 102 26.32 -11.31 19.87
N GLN A 103 25.23 -10.62 19.54
CA GLN A 103 24.02 -11.25 19.03
C GLN A 103 23.64 -10.72 17.65
N ALA A 104 23.20 -11.62 16.76
CA ALA A 104 22.65 -11.28 15.46
C ALA A 104 21.40 -12.10 15.14
N LYS A 105 20.44 -11.47 14.47
CA LYS A 105 19.17 -12.07 14.04
C LYS A 105 19.18 -12.25 12.52
N TYR A 106 18.83 -13.45 12.07
CA TYR A 106 18.75 -13.82 10.66
C TYR A 106 17.31 -14.17 10.33
N ILE A 107 16.75 -13.52 9.31
CA ILE A 107 15.40 -13.78 8.82
C ILE A 107 15.52 -14.54 7.50
N TYR A 108 15.07 -15.79 7.50
CA TYR A 108 15.13 -16.65 6.33
C TYR A 108 13.74 -16.94 5.75
N LYS A 109 13.64 -16.97 4.42
CA LYS A 109 12.50 -17.52 3.70
C LYS A 109 12.82 -18.92 3.19
N ILE A 110 11.98 -19.90 3.53
CA ILE A 110 12.14 -21.30 3.10
C ILE A 110 11.60 -21.47 1.68
N LEU A 111 12.40 -22.04 0.78
CA LEU A 111 12.02 -22.22 -0.63
C LEU A 111 11.92 -23.69 -1.05
N SER A 112 12.48 -24.62 -0.28
CA SER A 112 12.51 -26.04 -0.63
C SER A 112 12.37 -26.95 0.59
N LYS A 113 11.91 -28.20 0.36
CA LYS A 113 11.76 -29.22 1.40
C LYS A 113 13.10 -29.66 2.04
N ASN A 114 14.17 -29.71 1.25
CA ASN A 114 15.46 -30.24 1.69
C ASN A 114 16.42 -29.10 2.07
N THR A 115 15.97 -28.22 2.94
CA THR A 115 16.67 -27.01 3.37
C THR A 115 17.23 -27.18 4.78
N SER A 116 18.49 -26.79 4.96
CA SER A 116 19.13 -26.64 6.26
C SER A 116 19.55 -25.19 6.45
N LEU A 117 19.61 -24.73 7.70
CA LEU A 117 20.12 -23.40 8.00
C LEU A 117 21.61 -23.30 7.59
N PRO A 118 22.03 -22.21 6.91
CA PRO A 118 23.44 -21.97 6.61
C PRO A 118 24.26 -21.93 7.89
N GLN A 119 25.45 -22.53 7.86
CA GLN A 119 26.39 -22.44 8.97
C GLN A 119 27.13 -21.12 8.93
N ILE A 120 27.28 -20.49 10.09
CA ILE A 120 28.01 -19.25 10.26
C ILE A 120 29.42 -19.58 10.74
N LYS A 121 30.42 -19.03 10.07
CA LYS A 121 31.83 -19.08 10.40
C LYS A 121 32.25 -17.72 10.95
N ALA A 122 32.71 -17.70 12.20
CA ALA A 122 33.27 -16.51 12.82
C ALA A 122 34.76 -16.71 13.11
N ILE A 123 35.55 -15.66 12.87
CA ILE A 123 36.99 -15.64 13.07
C ILE A 123 37.31 -14.58 14.11
N ALA A 124 38.03 -14.96 15.17
CA ALA A 124 38.55 -14.04 16.17
C ALA A 124 40.07 -14.07 16.20
N ILE A 125 40.65 -12.93 16.54
CA ILE A 125 42.09 -12.76 16.75
C ILE A 125 42.36 -12.50 18.23
N SER A 126 43.42 -13.12 18.76
CA SER A 126 43.87 -12.89 20.14
C SER A 126 44.20 -11.42 20.40
N GLN A 127 44.08 -10.95 21.65
CA GLN A 127 44.41 -9.57 22.04
C GLN A 127 45.82 -9.13 21.60
N ASN A 128 46.80 -10.04 21.63
CA ASN A 128 48.18 -9.79 21.24
C ASN A 128 48.46 -10.04 19.75
N GLU A 129 47.43 -10.33 18.97
CA GLU A 129 47.48 -10.55 17.52
C GLU A 129 48.43 -11.69 17.09
N LYS A 130 48.73 -12.63 17.99
CA LYS A 130 49.65 -13.75 17.71
C LYS A 130 48.98 -14.98 17.13
N TYR A 131 47.69 -15.17 17.39
CA TYR A 131 46.95 -16.32 16.90
C TYR A 131 45.48 -15.97 16.60
N GLN A 132 44.86 -16.82 15.80
CA GLN A 132 43.44 -16.72 15.46
C GLN A 132 42.69 -18.01 15.83
N ASP A 133 41.37 -17.92 15.94
CA ASP A 133 40.51 -19.06 16.20
C ASP A 133 39.22 -18.93 15.39
N ILE A 134 38.59 -20.07 15.09
CA ILE A 134 37.42 -20.18 14.24
C ILE A 134 36.30 -20.90 14.99
N ALA A 135 35.14 -20.29 15.03
CA ALA A 135 33.91 -20.94 15.48
C ALA A 135 32.94 -21.13 14.30
N ILE A 136 32.42 -22.35 14.16
CA ILE A 136 31.40 -22.68 13.16
C ILE A 136 30.11 -23.07 13.89
N SER A 137 28.98 -22.51 13.47
CA SER A 137 27.68 -22.83 14.06
C SER A 137 27.24 -24.26 13.72
N PRO A 138 26.46 -24.93 14.60
CA PRO A 138 25.95 -26.26 14.30
C PRO A 138 25.07 -26.25 13.05
N LYS A 139 25.10 -27.37 12.32
CA LYS A 139 24.20 -27.58 11.19
C LYS A 139 22.82 -27.94 11.72
N ILE A 140 21.81 -27.16 11.32
CA ILE A 140 20.42 -27.36 11.74
C ILE A 140 19.59 -27.73 10.52
N SER A 141 19.03 -28.94 10.53
CA SER A 141 18.07 -29.41 9.53
C SER A 141 16.66 -29.05 10.00
N LEU A 142 15.82 -28.57 9.09
CA LEU A 142 14.43 -28.21 9.39
C LEU A 142 13.50 -29.30 8.84
N ASP A 143 12.44 -29.63 9.57
CA ASP A 143 11.34 -30.42 9.02
C ASP A 143 10.42 -29.51 8.21
N ILE A 144 10.25 -29.79 6.92
CA ILE A 144 9.56 -28.88 5.99
C ILE A 144 8.49 -29.64 5.20
N TYR A 145 7.28 -29.08 5.18
CA TYR A 145 6.15 -29.57 4.42
C TYR A 145 5.82 -28.66 3.22
N ASN A 146 5.34 -29.26 2.13
CA ASN A 146 4.92 -28.54 0.93
C ASN A 146 3.40 -28.49 0.83
N LEU A 147 2.84 -27.29 0.96
CA LEU A 147 1.39 -27.04 0.92
C LEU A 147 0.82 -27.03 -0.50
N LYS A 148 1.66 -26.99 -1.55
CA LYS A 148 1.23 -26.99 -2.97
C LYS A 148 0.53 -28.28 -3.40
N SER A 149 0.45 -29.29 -2.53
CA SER A 149 -0.40 -30.46 -2.77
C SER A 149 -1.90 -30.12 -2.78
N ASN A 150 -2.32 -29.02 -2.14
CA ASN A 150 -3.70 -28.54 -2.23
C ASN A 150 -3.89 -27.75 -3.55
N PRO A 151 -4.76 -28.19 -4.47
CA PRO A 151 -4.98 -27.53 -5.76
C PRO A 151 -5.60 -26.13 -5.63
N LYS A 152 -6.26 -25.81 -4.52
CA LYS A 152 -6.85 -24.49 -4.26
C LYS A 152 -5.91 -23.53 -3.53
N TYR A 153 -4.69 -23.96 -3.24
CA TYR A 153 -3.75 -23.15 -2.46
C TYR A 153 -3.26 -21.94 -3.25
N SER A 154 -3.37 -20.76 -2.65
CA SER A 154 -2.96 -19.49 -3.27
C SER A 154 -1.46 -19.20 -3.17
N GLY A 155 -0.67 -20.07 -2.52
CA GLY A 155 0.74 -19.80 -2.23
C GLY A 155 0.97 -18.97 -0.96
N VAL A 156 -0.09 -18.43 -0.35
CA VAL A 156 0.01 -17.60 0.87
C VAL A 156 -0.20 -18.42 2.13
N LEU A 157 0.72 -18.25 3.06
CA LEU A 157 0.65 -18.70 4.44
C LEU A 157 0.97 -17.52 5.37
N GLY A 158 0.32 -17.48 6.52
CA GLY A 158 0.48 -16.41 7.50
C GLY A 158 -0.50 -16.55 8.65
N ASP A 159 -0.62 -15.51 9.47
CA ASP A 159 -1.52 -15.54 10.62
C ASP A 159 -2.97 -15.30 10.20
N SER A 160 -3.18 -14.31 9.35
CA SER A 160 -4.48 -13.98 8.78
C SER A 160 -4.34 -13.45 7.35
N LEU A 161 -5.38 -13.64 6.54
CA LEU A 161 -5.51 -13.08 5.20
C LEU A 161 -6.96 -12.62 5.00
N LYS A 162 -7.14 -11.38 4.53
CA LYS A 162 -8.43 -10.75 4.31
C LYS A 162 -8.42 -9.98 2.99
N ILE A 163 -9.62 -9.83 2.45
CA ILE A 163 -9.85 -9.00 1.25
C ILE A 163 -10.59 -7.77 1.72
N LEU A 164 -9.96 -6.60 1.58
CA LEU A 164 -10.53 -5.34 2.01
C LEU A 164 -11.52 -4.81 0.99
N ARG A 165 -11.12 -4.84 -0.29
CA ARG A 165 -11.90 -4.31 -1.41
C ARG A 165 -11.65 -5.14 -2.65
N ALA A 166 -12.68 -5.28 -3.48
CA ALA A 166 -12.58 -5.91 -4.78
C ALA A 166 -13.46 -5.15 -5.78
N LYS A 167 -12.90 -4.82 -6.94
CA LYS A 167 -13.61 -4.19 -8.05
C LYS A 167 -13.35 -4.97 -9.32
N THR A 168 -14.43 -5.37 -9.99
CA THR A 168 -14.36 -6.04 -11.30
C THR A 168 -14.83 -5.09 -12.39
N LYS A 169 -14.09 -4.99 -13.49
CA LYS A 169 -14.47 -4.27 -14.70
C LYS A 169 -14.35 -5.17 -15.93
N LYS A 170 -15.02 -4.79 -17.01
CA LYS A 170 -14.79 -5.39 -18.33
C LYS A 170 -13.40 -4.98 -18.83
N TYR A 171 -12.57 -5.93 -19.27
CA TYR A 171 -11.27 -5.67 -19.87
C TYR A 171 -11.37 -5.64 -21.40
N ASP A 172 -11.92 -6.71 -21.98
CA ASP A 172 -12.15 -6.84 -23.42
C ASP A 172 -13.47 -7.61 -23.72
N GLU A 173 -13.62 -8.15 -24.92
CA GLU A 173 -14.79 -8.95 -25.32
C GLU A 173 -14.88 -10.31 -24.61
N TYR A 174 -13.76 -10.90 -24.20
CA TYR A 174 -13.65 -12.26 -23.65
C TYR A 174 -13.27 -12.30 -22.16
N HIS A 175 -12.66 -11.23 -21.65
CA HIS A 175 -12.05 -11.13 -20.33
C HIS A 175 -12.61 -9.98 -19.50
N ASN A 176 -12.58 -10.19 -18.19
CA ASN A 176 -12.75 -9.18 -17.17
C ASN A 176 -11.41 -8.93 -16.47
N ILE A 177 -11.29 -7.78 -15.82
CA ILE A 177 -10.20 -7.47 -14.90
C ILE A 177 -10.76 -7.32 -13.49
N LEU A 178 -10.16 -8.02 -12.54
CA LEU A 178 -10.45 -7.91 -11.11
C LEU A 178 -9.25 -7.27 -10.44
N ILE A 179 -9.50 -6.20 -9.69
CA ILE A 179 -8.52 -5.51 -8.85
C ILE A 179 -9.00 -5.64 -7.42
N PHE A 180 -8.16 -6.12 -6.52
CA PHE A 180 -8.51 -6.28 -5.12
C PHE A 180 -7.34 -5.96 -4.20
N GLU A 181 -7.69 -5.49 -3.00
CA GLU A 181 -6.77 -5.14 -1.93
C GLU A 181 -6.77 -6.29 -0.92
N LEU A 182 -5.61 -6.92 -0.75
CA LEU A 182 -5.32 -7.94 0.25
C LEU A 182 -4.73 -7.28 1.49
N GLU A 183 -5.10 -7.77 2.66
CA GLU A 183 -4.45 -7.48 3.93
C GLU A 183 -4.09 -8.81 4.61
N ALA A 184 -2.85 -8.95 5.05
CA ALA A 184 -2.38 -10.15 5.71
C ALA A 184 -1.41 -9.82 6.85
N GLU A 185 -1.42 -10.65 7.88
CA GLU A 185 -0.53 -10.52 9.03
C GLU A 185 0.53 -11.62 9.00
N ASN A 186 1.80 -11.23 9.17
CA ASN A 186 2.97 -12.12 9.19
C ASN A 186 2.98 -13.14 8.03
N ALA A 187 2.59 -12.68 6.84
CA ALA A 187 2.39 -13.55 5.69
C ALA A 187 3.46 -13.39 4.59
N ASN A 188 3.54 -14.36 3.70
CA ASN A 188 4.30 -14.31 2.45
C ASN A 188 3.41 -13.82 1.29
N LEU A 189 2.87 -12.60 1.41
CA LEU A 189 1.99 -12.02 0.38
C LEU A 189 2.62 -12.03 -1.01
N GLU A 190 3.93 -11.90 -1.10
CA GLU A 190 4.67 -11.91 -2.38
C GLU A 190 4.51 -13.20 -3.20
N ASP A 191 4.10 -14.30 -2.58
CA ASP A 191 3.88 -15.59 -3.25
C ASP A 191 2.43 -15.81 -3.70
N PHE A 192 1.54 -14.84 -3.45
CA PHE A 192 0.12 -14.96 -3.78
C PHE A 192 -0.09 -15.14 -5.29
N THR A 193 -0.83 -16.20 -5.63
CA THR A 193 -1.25 -16.53 -6.99
C THR A 193 -2.64 -17.16 -6.92
N LEU A 194 -3.56 -16.71 -7.77
CA LEU A 194 -4.84 -17.38 -7.92
C LEU A 194 -4.64 -18.72 -8.66
N PRO A 195 -5.11 -19.85 -8.09
CA PRO A 195 -4.86 -21.19 -8.62
C PRO A 195 -5.83 -21.55 -9.76
N TYR A 196 -5.95 -20.67 -10.75
CA TYR A 196 -6.83 -20.85 -11.90
C TYR A 196 -5.99 -20.83 -13.19
N PRO A 197 -6.01 -21.91 -13.98
CA PRO A 197 -5.13 -22.04 -15.16
C PRO A 197 -5.51 -21.09 -16.29
N ASP A 198 -6.77 -20.67 -16.35
CA ASP A 198 -7.29 -19.84 -17.44
C ASP A 198 -7.11 -18.32 -17.19
N ILE A 199 -6.38 -17.94 -16.13
CA ILE A 199 -6.05 -16.54 -15.87
C ILE A 199 -4.97 -16.10 -16.88
N ALA A 200 -5.28 -15.09 -17.69
CA ALA A 200 -4.39 -14.59 -18.73
C ALA A 200 -3.19 -13.82 -18.15
N LYS A 201 -3.42 -13.03 -17.09
CA LYS A 201 -2.38 -12.29 -16.38
C LYS A 201 -2.77 -12.10 -14.93
N GLN A 202 -1.81 -12.18 -14.02
CA GLN A 202 -2.00 -11.87 -12.62
C GLN A 202 -0.69 -11.40 -11.98
N GLU A 203 -0.74 -10.31 -11.22
CA GLU A 203 0.42 -9.78 -10.50
C GLU A 203 -0.01 -8.78 -9.43
N PHE A 204 0.90 -8.48 -8.51
CA PHE A 204 0.77 -7.33 -7.64
C PHE A 204 1.10 -6.05 -8.39
N GLN A 205 0.25 -5.04 -8.24
CA GLN A 205 0.56 -3.68 -8.61
C GLN A 205 1.49 -3.02 -7.58
N THR A 206 1.18 -3.22 -6.30
CA THR A 206 1.94 -2.69 -5.16
C THR A 206 1.85 -3.66 -3.99
N ILE A 207 2.93 -3.80 -3.22
CA ILE A 207 2.97 -4.48 -1.92
C ILE A 207 3.59 -3.51 -0.91
N GLU A 208 2.87 -3.23 0.17
CA GLU A 208 3.29 -2.37 1.28
C GLU A 208 3.08 -3.14 2.58
N ASP A 209 4.17 -3.62 3.19
CA ASP A 209 4.21 -4.40 4.43
C ASP A 209 3.16 -5.54 4.49
N ASN A 210 1.98 -5.24 5.03
CA ASN A 210 0.88 -6.16 5.28
C ASN A 210 -0.26 -6.04 4.25
N LYS A 211 -0.15 -5.14 3.28
CA LYS A 211 -1.18 -4.88 2.26
C LYS A 211 -0.63 -5.03 0.86
N GLY A 212 -1.49 -5.45 -0.06
CA GLY A 212 -1.12 -5.55 -1.47
C GLY A 212 -2.30 -5.32 -2.39
N ILE A 213 -2.08 -4.53 -3.42
CA ILE A 213 -3.04 -4.36 -4.52
C ILE A 213 -2.71 -5.40 -5.57
N TYR A 214 -3.61 -6.34 -5.77
CA TYR A 214 -3.48 -7.42 -6.75
C TYR A 214 -4.45 -7.20 -7.89
N TYR A 215 -4.02 -7.52 -9.11
CA TYR A 215 -4.94 -7.55 -10.25
C TYR A 215 -4.79 -8.83 -11.05
N CYS A 216 -5.90 -9.29 -11.61
CA CYS A 216 -5.92 -10.42 -12.54
C CYS A 216 -6.86 -10.16 -13.71
N ILE A 217 -6.48 -10.68 -14.88
CA ILE A 217 -7.25 -10.68 -16.12
C ILE A 217 -7.71 -12.11 -16.35
N PHE A 218 -9.03 -12.32 -16.44
CA PHE A 218 -9.63 -13.65 -16.44
C PHE A 218 -10.87 -13.73 -17.35
N PRO A 219 -11.21 -14.92 -17.88
CA PRO A 219 -12.37 -15.10 -18.74
C PRO A 219 -13.71 -14.80 -18.06
N LYS A 220 -14.68 -14.27 -18.81
CA LYS A 220 -16.02 -13.90 -18.30
C LYS A 220 -16.86 -15.04 -17.74
N LYS A 221 -16.45 -16.30 -17.94
CA LYS A 221 -17.13 -17.49 -17.42
C LYS A 221 -17.12 -17.58 -15.90
N TYR A 222 -16.20 -16.90 -15.22
CA TYR A 222 -16.07 -16.97 -13.76
C TYR A 222 -17.04 -16.00 -13.08
N THR A 223 -17.82 -16.53 -12.13
CA THR A 223 -18.76 -15.78 -11.28
C THR A 223 -18.22 -15.52 -9.87
N ASN A 224 -17.25 -16.32 -9.42
CA ASN A 224 -16.51 -16.12 -8.19
C ASN A 224 -15.09 -16.69 -8.33
N PHE A 225 -14.19 -16.21 -7.47
CA PHE A 225 -12.91 -16.85 -7.20
C PHE A 225 -12.92 -17.40 -5.78
N SER A 226 -12.52 -18.66 -5.61
CA SER A 226 -12.40 -19.33 -4.33
C SER A 226 -11.03 -19.96 -4.24
N PHE A 227 -10.24 -19.54 -3.25
CA PHE A 227 -8.89 -20.02 -3.03
C PHE A 227 -8.64 -20.19 -1.53
N ASP A 228 -7.65 -21.00 -1.21
CA ASP A 228 -7.26 -21.31 0.15
C ASP A 228 -5.93 -20.64 0.49
N PHE A 229 -5.84 -20.01 1.65
CA PHE A 229 -4.57 -19.69 2.28
C PHE A 229 -4.33 -20.60 3.48
N PHE A 230 -3.09 -20.74 3.92
CA PHE A 230 -2.77 -21.56 5.08
C PHE A 230 -2.57 -20.70 6.33
N SER A 231 -3.42 -20.90 7.34
CA SER A 231 -3.30 -20.21 8.63
C SER A 231 -2.28 -20.93 9.51
N LEU A 232 -1.18 -20.25 9.85
CA LEU A 232 -0.16 -20.79 10.77
C LEU A 232 -0.72 -21.00 12.19
N PRO A 233 -1.50 -20.08 12.80
CA PRO A 233 -2.06 -20.27 14.12
C PRO A 233 -3.05 -21.44 14.21
N LYS A 234 -3.89 -21.63 13.18
CA LYS A 234 -4.89 -22.71 13.16
C LYS A 234 -4.34 -24.02 12.55
N ASN A 235 -3.16 -23.96 11.94
CA ASN A 235 -2.52 -25.06 11.24
C ASN A 235 -3.43 -25.74 10.19
N GLN A 236 -4.22 -24.96 9.47
CA GLN A 236 -5.19 -25.46 8.51
C GLN A 236 -5.40 -24.49 7.35
N PHE A 237 -5.95 -25.00 6.25
CA PHE A 237 -6.39 -24.17 5.13
C PHE A 237 -7.68 -23.43 5.47
N GLU A 238 -7.72 -22.14 5.13
CA GLU A 238 -8.91 -21.30 5.23
C GLU A 238 -9.31 -20.81 3.84
N ASN A 239 -10.59 -21.00 3.51
CA ASN A 239 -11.12 -20.63 2.22
C ASN A 239 -11.54 -19.15 2.21
N ILE A 240 -11.14 -18.44 1.16
CA ILE A 240 -11.58 -17.08 0.87
C ILE A 240 -12.27 -17.09 -0.48
N THR A 241 -13.45 -16.45 -0.54
CA THR A 241 -14.23 -16.34 -1.77
C THR A 241 -14.47 -14.87 -2.13
N ILE A 242 -14.16 -14.52 -3.39
CA ILE A 242 -14.40 -13.21 -4.00
C ILE A 242 -15.57 -13.33 -4.96
N PRO A 243 -16.72 -12.67 -4.71
CA PRO A 243 -17.79 -12.58 -5.69
C PRO A 243 -17.38 -11.64 -6.83
N ILE A 244 -17.59 -12.06 -8.08
CA ILE A 244 -17.30 -11.24 -9.25
C ILE A 244 -18.56 -10.42 -9.57
N VAL A 245 -18.58 -9.18 -9.10
CA VAL A 245 -19.64 -8.22 -9.42
C VAL A 245 -19.08 -7.18 -10.39
N ILE A 246 -19.54 -7.25 -11.64
CA ILE A 246 -19.13 -6.30 -12.68
C ILE A 246 -19.68 -4.93 -12.30
N SER A 247 -18.76 -4.03 -11.93
CA SER A 247 -19.12 -2.62 -11.75
C SER A 247 -19.42 -2.05 -13.12
N GLN A 248 -20.69 -1.80 -13.40
CA GLN A 248 -21.07 -0.87 -14.45
C GLN A 248 -20.63 0.50 -13.93
N ASP A 249 -19.43 0.95 -14.31
CA ASP A 249 -19.16 2.37 -14.29
C ASP A 249 -20.22 2.94 -15.24
N ASN A 250 -21.29 3.53 -14.69
CA ASN A 250 -22.29 4.25 -15.45
C ASN A 250 -21.61 5.47 -16.08
N THR A 251 -20.86 5.24 -17.15
CA THR A 251 -20.32 6.28 -18.02
C THR A 251 -21.46 6.78 -18.90
N ALA A 252 -22.34 7.57 -18.28
CA ALA A 252 -23.19 8.59 -18.90
C ALA A 252 -23.90 9.41 -17.80
N GLY A 253 -23.18 10.35 -17.17
CA GLY A 253 -23.73 11.66 -16.79
C GLY A 253 -24.98 11.73 -15.89
N GLN A 254 -25.10 10.89 -14.86
CA GLN A 254 -26.07 11.11 -13.79
C GLN A 254 -25.48 10.74 -12.42
N ASP A 255 -24.33 11.34 -12.08
CA ASP A 255 -24.21 11.80 -10.69
C ASP A 255 -25.40 12.72 -10.48
N ASP A 256 -26.24 12.39 -9.50
CA ASP A 256 -27.44 13.11 -9.07
C ASP A 256 -27.35 14.59 -9.47
N LEU A 257 -27.96 14.94 -10.62
CA LEU A 257 -28.04 16.29 -11.18
C LEU A 257 -28.98 17.15 -10.33
N ARG A 258 -28.94 16.97 -9.02
CA ARG A 258 -29.36 17.98 -8.07
C ARG A 258 -28.18 18.93 -7.99
N PRO A 259 -28.16 20.05 -8.76
CA PRO A 259 -27.13 21.05 -8.59
C PRO A 259 -27.14 21.42 -7.11
N LYS A 260 -26.08 21.05 -6.39
CA LYS A 260 -25.84 21.58 -5.06
C LYS A 260 -25.81 23.07 -5.29
N ASN A 261 -26.76 23.80 -4.69
CA ASN A 261 -26.94 25.22 -4.96
C ASN A 261 -25.77 25.97 -4.33
N ILE A 262 -24.62 25.87 -4.98
CA ILE A 262 -23.33 26.43 -4.59
C ILE A 262 -23.46 27.95 -4.49
N PHE A 263 -24.29 28.55 -5.35
CA PHE A 263 -24.64 29.97 -5.25
C PHE A 263 -25.35 30.28 -3.92
N LEU A 264 -26.37 29.50 -3.53
CA LEU A 264 -27.04 29.69 -2.23
C LEU A 264 -26.09 29.42 -1.05
N LEU A 265 -25.20 28.41 -1.16
CA LEU A 265 -24.19 28.11 -0.14
C LEU A 265 -23.21 29.27 0.03
N TYR A 266 -22.63 29.79 -1.06
CA TYR A 266 -21.71 30.93 -1.02
C TYR A 266 -22.40 32.23 -0.63
N SER A 267 -23.63 32.47 -1.09
CA SER A 267 -24.45 33.62 -0.68
C SER A 267 -24.71 33.57 0.83
N THR A 268 -25.06 32.40 1.39
CA THR A 268 -25.29 32.22 2.83
C THR A 268 -23.99 32.37 3.64
N LEU A 269 -22.85 31.87 3.13
CA LEU A 269 -21.55 32.03 3.79
C LEU A 269 -21.08 33.50 3.79
N PHE A 270 -21.19 34.19 2.67
CA PHE A 270 -20.85 35.61 2.56
C PHE A 270 -21.71 36.47 3.49
N LEU A 271 -22.97 36.10 3.64
CA LEU A 271 -23.91 36.71 4.58
C LEU A 271 -23.45 36.55 6.03
N ILE A 272 -23.13 35.33 6.47
CA ILE A 272 -22.67 35.06 7.84
C ILE A 272 -21.41 35.88 8.16
N ILE A 273 -20.47 35.95 7.22
CA ILE A 273 -19.26 36.77 7.35
C ILE A 273 -19.62 38.27 7.45
N GLY A 274 -20.58 38.74 6.66
CA GLY A 274 -21.10 40.10 6.74
C GLY A 274 -21.68 40.44 8.11
N ILE A 275 -22.46 39.53 8.71
CA ILE A 275 -23.02 39.71 10.07
C ILE A 275 -21.90 39.82 11.11
N ILE A 276 -20.92 38.92 11.06
CA ILE A 276 -19.78 38.94 12.00
C ILE A 276 -18.98 40.24 11.84
N GLY A 277 -18.77 40.70 10.60
CA GLY A 277 -18.13 41.97 10.30
C GLY A 277 -18.90 43.16 10.86
N CYS A 278 -20.22 43.22 10.67
CA CYS A 278 -21.08 44.28 11.21
C CYS A 278 -21.08 44.30 12.75
N ILE A 279 -21.10 43.13 13.41
CA ILE A 279 -21.00 43.03 14.88
C ILE A 279 -19.63 43.52 15.35
N GLY A 280 -18.55 43.14 14.67
CA GLY A 280 -17.20 43.63 14.95
C GLY A 280 -17.08 45.15 14.82
N ILE A 281 -17.66 45.73 13.75
CA ILE A 281 -17.69 47.18 13.52
C ILE A 281 -18.57 47.88 14.57
N TYR A 282 -19.69 47.29 14.98
CA TYR A 282 -20.56 47.83 16.02
C TYR A 282 -19.85 47.92 17.39
N ILE A 283 -19.14 46.86 17.77
CA ILE A 283 -18.34 46.83 19.00
C ILE A 283 -17.19 47.85 18.92
N PHE A 284 -16.56 47.99 17.75
CA PHE A 284 -15.45 48.91 17.54
C PHE A 284 -15.85 50.40 17.51
N LEU A 285 -17.06 50.74 17.03
CA LEU A 285 -17.52 52.12 16.80
C LEU A 285 -18.69 52.55 17.70
N TYR A 286 -18.80 51.97 18.90
CA TYR A 286 -19.92 52.05 19.88
C TYR A 286 -20.44 53.47 20.27
N ARG A 287 -19.89 54.55 19.70
CA ARG A 287 -20.33 55.93 19.93
C ARG A 287 -21.11 56.58 18.77
N LYS A 288 -21.26 55.95 17.60
CA LYS A 288 -21.93 56.61 16.45
C LYS A 288 -23.24 55.92 16.05
N LYS A 289 -24.37 56.63 16.27
CA LYS A 289 -25.74 56.20 15.89
C LYS A 289 -25.90 55.85 14.40
N ILE A 290 -25.02 56.36 13.54
CA ILE A 290 -25.01 56.12 12.07
C ILE A 290 -24.69 54.66 11.73
N VAL A 291 -23.85 53.99 12.53
CA VAL A 291 -23.47 52.58 12.29
C VAL A 291 -24.67 51.65 12.48
N LEU A 292 -25.52 51.95 13.47
CA LEU A 292 -26.74 51.18 13.75
C LEU A 292 -27.77 51.29 12.61
N LEU A 293 -27.86 52.47 11.98
CA LEU A 293 -28.73 52.69 10.82
C LEU A 293 -28.26 51.90 9.59
N LEU A 294 -26.95 51.83 9.34
CA LEU A 294 -26.37 51.04 8.25
C LEU A 294 -26.62 49.54 8.44
N ILE A 295 -26.48 49.03 9.67
CA ILE A 295 -26.80 47.63 10.02
C ILE A 295 -28.29 47.34 9.81
N ALA A 296 -29.18 48.25 10.20
CA ALA A 296 -30.62 48.08 10.01
C ALA A 296 -31.02 48.02 8.53
N ILE A 297 -30.44 48.86 7.67
CA ILE A 297 -30.68 48.82 6.22
C ILE A 297 -30.17 47.49 5.62
N LEU A 298 -28.97 47.04 6.01
CA LEU A 298 -28.43 45.77 5.56
C LEU A 298 -29.33 44.60 5.97
N PHE A 299 -29.88 44.64 7.18
CA PHE A 299 -30.80 43.63 7.70
C PHE A 299 -32.15 43.62 6.96
N ILE A 300 -32.69 44.79 6.60
CA ILE A 300 -33.91 44.89 5.79
C ILE A 300 -33.68 44.34 4.38
N TYR A 301 -32.57 44.70 3.74
CA TYR A 301 -32.16 44.13 2.45
C TYR A 301 -32.01 42.60 2.53
N LEU A 302 -31.51 42.11 3.66
CA LEU A 302 -31.36 40.69 3.93
C LEU A 302 -32.70 39.96 3.99
N LEU A 303 -33.65 40.50 4.77
CA LEU A 303 -34.99 39.94 4.85
C LEU A 303 -35.62 39.89 3.46
N TRP A 304 -35.52 40.97 2.69
CA TRP A 304 -36.01 40.98 1.31
C TRP A 304 -35.40 39.83 0.51
N HIS A 305 -34.07 39.70 0.49
CA HIS A 305 -33.38 38.69 -0.33
C HIS A 305 -33.74 37.25 0.05
N ILE A 306 -33.87 36.95 1.35
CA ILE A 306 -34.22 35.59 1.82
C ILE A 306 -35.67 35.23 1.50
N PHE A 307 -36.59 36.20 1.58
CA PHE A 307 -38.01 35.97 1.31
C PHE A 307 -38.38 36.12 -0.18
N TYR A 308 -37.48 36.62 -1.03
CA TYR A 308 -37.69 36.71 -2.47
C TYR A 308 -37.49 35.35 -3.15
N ARG A 309 -38.52 34.49 -3.10
CA ARG A 309 -38.59 33.23 -3.85
C ARG A 309 -39.46 33.40 -5.10
N ASN A 310 -38.95 32.96 -6.24
CA ASN A 310 -39.67 32.97 -7.51
C ASN A 310 -40.52 31.70 -7.66
N ASP A 311 -41.55 31.59 -6.83
CA ASP A 311 -42.48 30.47 -6.85
C ASP A 311 -43.59 30.73 -7.88
N ILE A 312 -43.92 29.73 -8.70
CA ILE A 312 -45.03 29.78 -9.65
C ILE A 312 -45.99 28.61 -9.40
N ILE A 313 -47.29 28.90 -9.51
CA ILE A 313 -48.33 27.87 -9.49
C ILE A 313 -48.57 27.44 -10.93
N LEU A 314 -48.28 26.17 -11.23
CA LEU A 314 -48.59 25.59 -12.54
C LEU A 314 -50.08 25.29 -12.62
N LYS A 315 -50.74 25.76 -13.67
CA LYS A 315 -52.18 25.50 -13.91
C LYS A 315 -52.40 24.09 -14.47
N LYS A 316 -53.62 23.59 -14.31
CA LYS A 316 -54.08 22.34 -14.92
C LYS A 316 -53.87 22.36 -16.44
N GLU A 317 -53.48 21.23 -17.02
CA GLU A 317 -53.18 20.99 -18.44
C GLU A 317 -51.89 21.65 -18.97
N GLN A 318 -51.04 22.19 -18.10
CA GLN A 318 -49.72 22.65 -18.53
C GLN A 318 -48.79 21.48 -18.86
N VAL A 319 -48.08 21.62 -19.98
CA VAL A 319 -47.15 20.61 -20.50
C VAL A 319 -45.74 20.94 -20.05
N ILE A 320 -45.15 20.05 -19.25
CA ILE A 320 -43.74 20.11 -18.84
C ILE A 320 -42.93 19.32 -19.86
N LYS A 321 -41.90 19.95 -20.43
CA LYS A 321 -41.06 19.38 -21.50
C LYS A 321 -39.66 19.03 -20.99
N ILE A 322 -39.03 18.03 -21.61
CA ILE A 322 -37.65 17.61 -21.27
C ILE A 322 -36.62 18.66 -21.75
N LEU A 323 -36.83 19.26 -22.92
CA LEU A 323 -35.95 20.29 -23.51
C LEU A 323 -36.71 21.58 -23.83
N PRO A 324 -36.04 22.75 -23.82
CA PRO A 324 -36.62 24.07 -24.13
C PRO A 324 -36.81 24.28 -25.64
N THR A 325 -37.54 23.39 -26.30
CA THR A 325 -37.87 23.45 -27.72
C THR A 325 -39.34 23.08 -27.96
N HIS A 326 -39.93 23.54 -29.06
CA HIS A 326 -41.34 23.27 -29.34
C HIS A 326 -41.61 21.78 -29.62
N ASN A 327 -40.65 21.06 -30.21
CA ASN A 327 -40.78 19.66 -30.63
C ASN A 327 -40.21 18.63 -29.63
N SER A 328 -39.95 19.01 -28.37
CA SER A 328 -39.43 18.07 -27.38
C SER A 328 -40.54 17.21 -26.78
N THR A 329 -40.14 16.01 -26.33
CA THR A 329 -41.03 15.05 -25.67
C THR A 329 -41.63 15.64 -24.40
N THR A 330 -42.93 15.42 -24.23
CA THR A 330 -43.66 15.77 -23.00
C THR A 330 -43.21 14.88 -21.85
N LEU A 331 -42.71 15.50 -20.80
CA LEU A 331 -42.29 14.82 -19.55
C LEU A 331 -43.50 14.56 -18.66
N LEU A 332 -44.40 15.54 -18.55
CA LEU A 332 -45.59 15.46 -17.70
C LEU A 332 -46.66 16.44 -18.19
N ILE A 333 -47.93 16.07 -18.05
CA ILE A 333 -49.07 16.99 -18.15
C ILE A 333 -49.59 17.20 -16.72
N VAL A 334 -49.71 18.46 -16.31
CA VAL A 334 -50.12 18.83 -14.96
C VAL A 334 -51.62 18.58 -14.78
N GLU A 335 -52.01 17.52 -14.08
CA GLU A 335 -53.43 17.17 -13.87
C GLU A 335 -54.13 18.04 -12.80
N LYS A 336 -53.36 18.56 -11.84
CA LYS A 336 -53.81 19.41 -10.73
C LYS A 336 -52.83 20.54 -10.52
N PRO A 337 -53.26 21.71 -10.00
CA PRO A 337 -52.34 22.82 -9.76
C PRO A 337 -51.23 22.40 -8.79
N ILE A 338 -49.98 22.53 -9.21
CA ILE A 338 -48.80 22.19 -8.41
C ILE A 338 -47.87 23.39 -8.27
N PHE A 339 -47.25 23.50 -7.11
CA PHE A 339 -46.22 24.51 -6.87
C PHE A 339 -44.92 24.08 -7.56
N ALA A 340 -44.31 25.02 -8.26
CA ALA A 340 -43.01 24.82 -8.88
C ALA A 340 -42.10 26.03 -8.65
N GLU A 341 -40.82 25.75 -8.41
CA GLU A 341 -39.79 26.77 -8.25
C GLU A 341 -39.11 27.03 -9.59
N ILE A 342 -38.99 28.30 -9.98
CA ILE A 342 -38.26 28.66 -11.20
C ILE A 342 -36.76 28.69 -10.89
N ILE A 343 -36.03 27.71 -11.42
CA ILE A 343 -34.59 27.54 -11.22
C ILE A 343 -33.74 28.11 -12.36
N GLY A 344 -34.37 28.57 -13.45
CA GLY A 344 -33.67 29.19 -14.57
C GLY A 344 -34.59 29.62 -15.71
N SER A 345 -34.04 30.33 -16.69
CA SER A 345 -34.78 30.74 -17.88
C SER A 345 -33.90 30.68 -19.12
N HIS A 346 -34.44 30.19 -20.24
CA HIS A 346 -33.72 30.10 -21.51
C HIS A 346 -34.70 30.38 -22.66
N GLY A 347 -34.45 31.45 -23.42
CA GLY A 347 -35.37 31.92 -24.46
C GLY A 347 -36.80 32.12 -23.92
N ASN A 348 -37.77 31.48 -24.59
CA ASN A 348 -39.18 31.47 -24.24
C ASN A 348 -39.56 30.38 -23.22
N PHE A 349 -38.61 29.80 -22.48
CA PHE A 349 -38.90 28.75 -21.50
C PHE A 349 -38.37 29.08 -20.09
N TYR A 350 -39.13 28.72 -19.06
CA TYR A 350 -38.67 28.64 -17.68
C TYR A 350 -38.28 27.21 -17.34
N LYS A 351 -37.12 27.04 -16.71
CA LYS A 351 -36.73 25.78 -16.08
C LYS A 351 -37.35 25.75 -14.69
N ILE A 352 -38.11 24.71 -14.41
CA ILE A 352 -38.86 24.55 -13.17
C ILE A 352 -38.48 23.26 -12.45
N ILE A 353 -38.60 23.30 -11.12
CA ILE A 353 -38.61 22.13 -10.25
C ILE A 353 -40.00 22.01 -9.65
N THR A 354 -40.62 20.84 -9.80
CA THR A 354 -41.93 20.56 -9.16
C THR A 354 -41.74 20.07 -7.73
N SER A 355 -42.79 20.18 -6.90
CA SER A 355 -42.82 19.64 -5.54
C SER A 355 -42.34 18.19 -5.43
N ASP A 356 -42.59 17.40 -6.49
CA ASP A 356 -42.26 15.97 -6.56
C ASP A 356 -40.81 15.72 -7.02
N GLY A 357 -39.98 16.76 -7.10
CA GLY A 357 -38.56 16.69 -7.43
C GLY A 357 -38.25 16.56 -8.93
N LYS A 358 -39.25 16.57 -9.81
CA LYS A 358 -39.04 16.48 -11.26
C LYS A 358 -38.61 17.83 -11.84
N ILE A 359 -37.54 17.81 -12.65
CA ILE A 359 -36.99 18.97 -13.36
C ILE A 359 -37.52 18.99 -14.80
N GLY A 360 -38.00 20.14 -15.27
CA GLY A 360 -38.46 20.28 -16.65
C GLY A 360 -38.58 21.73 -17.11
N TRP A 361 -39.07 21.93 -18.33
CA TRP A 361 -39.23 23.24 -18.96
C TRP A 361 -40.69 23.55 -19.26
N ILE A 362 -41.11 24.79 -18.99
CA ILE A 362 -42.42 25.33 -19.32
C ILE A 362 -42.29 26.57 -20.20
N GLU A 363 -43.25 26.82 -21.07
CA GLU A 363 -43.24 27.96 -21.99
C GLU A 363 -43.69 29.26 -21.28
N LYS A 364 -42.93 30.34 -21.47
CA LYS A 364 -43.21 31.68 -20.97
C LYS A 364 -44.44 32.23 -21.73
N GLY A 365 -45.54 32.47 -21.03
CA GLY A 365 -46.74 33.10 -21.61
C GLY A 365 -48.03 32.32 -21.48
N LYS A 366 -47.98 31.03 -21.10
CA LYS A 366 -49.17 30.29 -20.64
C LYS A 366 -49.34 30.52 -19.14
N LYS A 367 -49.64 31.74 -18.72
CA LYS A 367 -49.85 32.08 -17.30
C LYS A 367 -51.21 31.63 -16.80
#